data_AF-A0A1Z4GG02-F1
#
_entry.id   AF-A0A1Z4GG02-F1
#
_cell.length_a   1.000
_cell.length_b   1.000
_cell.length_c   1.000
_cell.angle_alpha   90.00
_cell.angle_beta   90.00
_cell.angle_gamma   90.00
#
_symmetry.space_group_name_H-M   'P 1'
#
loop_
_entity.id
_entity.type
_entity.pdbx_description
1 polymer ?
#
loop_
_entity_poly.entity_id
_entity_poly.type
_entity_poly.pdbx_seq_one_letter_code
_entity_poly.pdbx_strand_id
1 'polypeptide(L)' 'MSTEFLPHILAYSASYLSPILVPIIGWVLPIATFSFLLVYIERDDVA' A
#
# COMPACT_ATOMS: atom_id res chain seq x y z
N MET A 1 33.18 -7.94 -10.47
CA MET A 1 32.25 -6.98 -11.10
C MET A 1 30.88 -7.57 -11.44
N SER A 2 30.72 -8.88 -11.66
CA SER A 2 29.40 -9.49 -11.95
C SER A 2 28.52 -9.74 -10.71
N THR A 3 29.10 -9.76 -9.50
CA THR A 3 28.40 -10.04 -8.24
C THR A 3 27.50 -8.89 -7.77
N GLU A 4 27.73 -7.66 -8.24
CA GLU A 4 26.86 -6.50 -7.94
C GLU A 4 25.76 -6.28 -8.98
N PHE A 5 25.86 -6.94 -10.14
CA PHE A 5 24.91 -6.78 -11.25
C PHE A 5 23.60 -7.53 -11.00
N LEU A 6 23.70 -8.74 -10.44
CA LEU A 6 22.55 -9.60 -10.11
C LEU A 6 21.58 -8.96 -9.09
N PRO A 7 22.02 -8.42 -7.94
CA PRO A 7 21.13 -7.74 -7.01
C PRO A 7 20.50 -6.48 -7.60
N HIS A 8 21.19 -5.79 -8.52
CA HIS A 8 20.67 -4.57 -9.15
C HIS A 8 19.52 -4.85 -10.13
N ILE A 9 19.56 -5.96 -10.86
CA ILE A 9 18.45 -6.40 -11.75
C ILE A 9 17.23 -6.83 -10.92
N LEU A 10 17.45 -7.60 -9.85
CA LEU A 10 16.37 -8.04 -8.97
C LEU A 10 15.72 -6.88 -8.22
N ALA A 11 16.50 -5.86 -7.84
CA ALA A 11 15.95 -4.62 -7.27
C ALA A 11 15.19 -3.79 -8.31
N TYR A 12 15.64 -3.79 -9.58
CA TYR A 12 14.97 -3.05 -10.65
C TYR A 12 13.68 -3.71 -11.13
N SER A 13 13.61 -5.05 -11.14
CA SER A 13 12.46 -5.79 -11.69
C SER A 13 11.13 -5.46 -11.04
N ALA A 14 11.12 -4.91 -9.82
CA ALA A 14 9.93 -4.51 -9.09
C ALA A 14 9.85 -3.00 -8.80
N SER A 15 10.71 -2.19 -9.41
CA SER A 15 10.76 -0.73 -9.20
C SER A 15 9.43 -0.02 -9.53
N TYR A 16 8.62 -0.60 -10.42
CA TYR A 16 7.28 -0.13 -10.75
C TYR A 16 6.26 -0.29 -9.60
N LEU A 17 6.53 -1.14 -8.60
CA LEU A 17 5.62 -1.34 -7.47
C LEU A 17 5.60 -0.13 -6.53
N SER A 18 6.74 0.51 -6.30
CA SER A 18 6.82 1.63 -5.36
C SER A 18 5.89 2.80 -5.71
N PRO A 19 5.82 3.29 -6.97
CA PRO A 19 4.87 4.35 -7.34
C PRO A 19 3.40 3.89 -7.34
N ILE A 20 3.10 2.60 -7.19
CA ILE A 20 1.73 2.07 -7.06
C ILE A 20 1.37 1.88 -5.57
N LEU A 21 2.21 1.17 -4.83
CA LEU A 21 1.97 0.80 -3.44
C LEU A 21 2.04 1.99 -2.50
N VAL A 22 2.94 2.95 -2.75
CA VAL A 22 3.06 4.14 -1.89
C VAL A 22 1.76 4.98 -1.94
N PRO A 23 1.19 5.32 -3.12
CA PRO A 23 -0.12 5.97 -3.16
C PRO A 23 -1.25 5.12 -2.56
N ILE A 24 -1.24 3.80 -2.79
CA ILE A 24 -2.29 2.93 -2.22
C ILE A 24 -2.26 2.96 -0.69
N ILE A 25 -1.09 2.73 -0.09
CA ILE A 25 -0.96 2.67 1.38
C ILE A 25 -1.07 4.07 2.00
N GLY A 26 -0.61 5.11 1.31
CA GLY A 26 -0.65 6.48 1.83
C GLY A 26 -2.01 7.17 1.69
N TRP A 27 -2.83 6.76 0.72
CA TRP A 27 -4.07 7.48 0.38
C TRP A 27 -5.28 6.55 0.29
N VAL A 28 -5.27 5.60 -0.65
CA VAL A 28 -6.46 4.79 -0.96
C VAL A 28 -6.88 3.95 0.24
N LEU A 29 -5.93 3.22 0.84
CA LEU A 29 -6.18 2.34 1.96
C LEU A 29 -6.60 3.12 3.22
N PRO A 30 -5.94 4.23 3.62
CA PRO A 30 -6.39 5.05 4.74
C PRO A 30 -7.78 5.64 4.53
N ILE A 31 -8.07 6.18 3.34
CA ILE A 31 -9.40 6.74 3.03
C ILE A 31 -10.47 5.65 3.19
N ALA A 32 -10.31 4.50 2.54
CA ALA A 32 -11.27 3.42 2.62
C ALA A 32 -11.44 2.89 4.05
N THR A 33 -10.32 2.70 4.77
CA THR A 33 -10.32 2.16 6.14
C THR A 33 -10.98 3.12 7.12
N PHE A 34 -10.60 4.41 7.10
CA PHE A 34 -11.18 5.38 8.02
C PHE A 34 -12.65 5.68 7.69
N SER A 35 -13.04 5.74 6.42
CA SER A 35 -14.46 5.85 6.06
C SER A 35 -15.27 4.64 6.54
N PHE A 36 -14.75 3.43 6.36
CA PHE A 36 -15.40 2.21 6.85
C PHE A 36 -15.52 2.20 8.37
N LEU A 37 -14.43 2.51 9.08
CA LEU A 37 -14.40 2.56 10.54
C LEU A 37 -15.32 3.65 11.09
N LEU A 38 -15.41 4.80 10.44
CA LEU A 38 -16.33 5.87 10.82
C LEU A 38 -17.79 5.39 10.75
N VAL A 39 -18.18 4.79 9.62
CA VAL A 39 -19.52 4.19 9.50
C VAL A 39 -19.69 3.01 10.48
N TYR A 40 -18.61 2.34 10.87
CA TYR A 40 -18.65 1.28 11.87
C TYR A 40 -18.93 1.78 13.28
N ILE A 41 -18.32 2.89 13.71
CA ILE A 41 -18.52 3.39 15.07
C ILE A 41 -19.82 4.18 15.22
N GLU A 42 -20.31 4.80 14.15
CA GLU A 42 -21.55 5.60 14.15
C GLU A 42 -22.81 4.76 13.87
N ARG A 43 -22.69 3.45 13.65
CA ARG A 43 -23.88 2.61 13.44
C ARG A 43 -24.52 2.28 14.79
N ASP A 44 -25.80 2.59 14.90
CA ASP A 44 -26.64 2.18 16.04
C ASP A 44 -27.15 0.72 15.92
N ASP A 45 -26.85 0.05 14.81
CA ASP A 45 -27.34 -1.31 14.47
C ASP A 45 -26.50 -2.43 15.10
N VAL A 46 -25.28 -2.11 15.58
CA VAL A 46 -24.44 -3.08 16.31
C VAL A 46 -24.61 -2.80 17.80
N ALA A 47 -25.68 -3.38 18.36
CA ALA A 47 -25.99 -3.45 19.78
C ALA A 47 -26.24 -4.91 20.19
#